data_AF-A0A6J8D006-F1
#
_entry.id   AF-A0A6J8D006-F1
#
_cell.length_a   1.000
_cell.length_b   1.000
_cell.length_c   1.000
_cell.angle_alpha   90.00
_cell.angle_beta   90.00
_cell.angle_gamma   90.00
#
_symmetry.space_group_name_H-M   'P 1'
#
loop_
_entity.id
_entity.type
_entity.pdbx_description
1 polymer ?
#
loop_
_entity_poly.entity_id
_entity_poly.type
_entity_poly.pdbx_seq_one_letter_code
_entity_poly.pdbx_strand_id
1 'polypeptide(L)'
;MKNYLTFLNICHLLGVGLALNIFTNTTERNIDLVTKQQQMNNSIETFANFSGVMNEFESIKNWSRLCNISQTGHTDFNIVCIIIGNSSIKLSEFRNFTDKISSNIRFDLSVTCEDGIIHFPWPFRADKLHRIYIKDCRIKDYRTDYKNPLIDSIPDTIKYLQMENVTTILRIKETYDSIPKADSPITRATECGPENAFSIIRRGKEVIFEDFHNYQLYDFSTALTNFDQYFNIQKRTCLYNNLDVFEISGMVDITRNTINKIVYTDVAENLKI
;
A
#
# COMPACT_ATOMS: atom_id res chain seq x y z
N MET A 1 -6.09 -35.32 93.01
CA MET A 1 -5.57 -34.19 92.21
C MET A 1 -5.21 -34.71 90.83
N LYS A 2 -5.84 -34.16 89.77
CA LYS A 2 -5.31 -33.91 88.41
C LYS A 2 -4.84 -35.15 87.59
N ASN A 3 -5.23 -35.40 86.34
CA ASN A 3 -5.86 -34.59 85.29
C ASN A 3 -6.58 -35.49 84.28
N TYR A 4 -7.84 -35.16 83.97
CA TYR A 4 -8.50 -35.38 82.69
C TYR A 4 -8.18 -34.15 81.82
N LEU A 5 -7.64 -34.30 80.60
CA LEU A 5 -7.75 -33.36 79.45
C LEU A 5 -6.64 -33.64 78.43
N THR A 6 -6.98 -34.30 77.31
CA THR A 6 -6.44 -34.02 75.95
C THR A 6 -7.14 -34.91 74.91
N PHE A 7 -8.42 -34.62 74.69
CA PHE A 7 -9.11 -34.83 73.41
C PHE A 7 -9.63 -33.44 73.01
N LEU A 8 -9.69 -33.15 71.71
CA LEU A 8 -9.92 -31.84 71.06
C LEU A 8 -8.67 -30.98 70.82
N ASN A 9 -7.94 -31.25 69.73
CA ASN A 9 -7.49 -30.17 68.83
C ASN A 9 -6.96 -30.59 67.44
N ILE A 10 -7.40 -31.72 66.86
CA ILE A 10 -6.89 -32.21 65.56
C ILE A 10 -7.96 -32.19 64.44
N CYS A 11 -9.13 -31.59 64.67
CA CYS A 11 -10.19 -31.53 63.63
C CYS A 11 -10.30 -30.20 62.87
N HIS A 12 -9.54 -29.14 63.21
CA HIS A 12 -9.66 -27.83 62.53
C HIS A 12 -8.62 -27.53 61.45
N LEU A 13 -7.57 -28.34 61.29
CA LEU A 13 -6.48 -28.08 60.33
C LEU A 13 -6.60 -28.85 58.99
N LEU A 14 -7.49 -29.85 58.91
CA LEU A 14 -7.70 -30.62 57.67
C LEU A 14 -8.86 -30.10 56.80
N GLY A 15 -9.68 -29.18 57.31
CA GLY A 15 -10.80 -28.57 56.56
C GLY A 15 -10.40 -27.35 55.70
N VAL A 16 -9.26 -26.71 55.97
CA VAL A 16 -8.84 -25.49 55.26
C VAL A 16 -7.94 -25.80 54.05
N GLY A 17 -7.18 -26.90 54.10
CA GLY A 17 -6.30 -27.32 52.98
C GLY A 17 -7.04 -27.88 51.76
N LEU A 18 -8.22 -28.49 51.95
CA LEU A 18 -9.07 -28.99 50.85
C LEU A 18 -9.88 -27.87 50.19
N ALA A 19 -10.23 -26.80 50.92
CA ALA A 19 -10.89 -25.64 50.34
C ALA A 19 -9.95 -24.85 49.42
N LEU A 20 -8.68 -24.66 49.80
CA LEU A 20 -7.70 -23.94 48.98
C LEU A 20 -7.34 -24.65 47.67
N ASN A 21 -7.31 -25.99 47.64
CA ASN A 21 -7.04 -26.77 46.42
C ASN A 21 -8.24 -26.86 45.46
N ILE A 22 -9.47 -26.63 45.94
CA ILE A 22 -10.66 -26.54 45.09
C ILE A 22 -10.80 -25.15 44.46
N PHE A 23 -10.37 -24.09 45.17
CA PHE A 23 -10.41 -22.71 44.67
C PHE A 23 -9.35 -22.43 43.58
N THR A 24 -8.16 -23.02 43.66
CA THR A 24 -7.12 -22.87 42.60
C THR A 24 -7.51 -23.60 41.31
N ASN A 25 -8.09 -24.79 41.43
CA ASN A 25 -8.49 -25.61 40.27
C ASN A 25 -9.72 -25.05 39.52
N THR A 26 -10.57 -24.27 40.20
CA THR A 26 -11.71 -23.57 39.57
C THR A 26 -11.30 -22.23 38.94
N THR A 27 -10.32 -21.52 39.49
CA THR A 27 -9.81 -20.29 38.86
C THR A 27 -9.02 -20.58 37.58
N GLU A 28 -8.19 -21.62 37.55
CA GLU A 28 -7.47 -22.02 36.34
C GLU A 28 -8.42 -22.48 35.21
N ARG A 29 -9.48 -23.23 35.53
CA ARG A 29 -10.51 -23.61 34.54
C ARG A 29 -11.29 -22.42 33.99
N ASN A 30 -11.57 -21.41 34.82
CA ASN A 30 -12.26 -20.21 34.36
C ASN A 30 -11.36 -19.35 33.45
N ILE A 31 -10.05 -19.28 33.72
CA ILE A 31 -9.09 -18.58 32.85
C ILE A 31 -8.99 -19.28 31.48
N ASP A 32 -8.96 -20.62 31.45
CA ASP A 32 -8.92 -21.39 30.20
C ASP A 32 -10.21 -21.21 29.36
N LEU A 33 -11.38 -21.17 30.01
CA LEU A 33 -12.66 -20.91 29.34
C LEU A 33 -12.74 -19.50 28.75
N VAL A 34 -12.31 -18.47 29.49
CA VAL A 34 -12.27 -17.09 29.00
C VAL A 34 -11.31 -16.96 27.81
N THR A 35 -10.14 -17.59 27.88
CA THR A 35 -9.14 -17.59 26.80
C THR A 35 -9.69 -18.25 25.53
N LYS A 36 -10.34 -19.42 25.67
CA LYS A 36 -10.98 -20.13 24.55
C LYS A 36 -12.13 -19.34 23.94
N GLN A 37 -12.94 -18.66 24.76
CA GLN A 37 -14.04 -17.85 24.27
C GLN A 37 -13.55 -16.60 23.53
N GLN A 38 -12.46 -15.98 23.99
CA GLN A 38 -11.81 -14.87 23.30
C GLN A 38 -11.19 -15.31 21.97
N GLN A 39 -10.55 -16.49 21.92
CA GLN A 39 -10.05 -17.07 20.67
C GLN A 39 -11.19 -17.35 19.66
N MET A 40 -12.33 -17.84 20.13
CA MET A 40 -13.50 -18.10 19.28
C MET A 40 -14.09 -16.80 18.72
N ASN A 41 -14.25 -15.77 19.55
CA ASN A 41 -14.74 -14.45 19.10
C ASN A 41 -13.81 -13.82 18.06
N ASN A 42 -12.49 -13.86 18.29
CA ASN A 42 -11.51 -13.38 17.32
C ASN A 42 -11.61 -14.15 15.99
N SER A 43 -11.86 -15.46 16.04
CA SER A 43 -12.02 -16.30 14.84
C SER A 43 -13.27 -15.93 14.05
N ILE A 44 -14.38 -15.63 14.74
CA ILE A 44 -15.65 -15.20 14.13
C ILE A 44 -15.50 -13.84 13.45
N GLU A 45 -14.90 -12.86 14.12
CA GLU A 45 -14.64 -11.54 13.54
C GLU A 45 -13.73 -11.62 12.31
N THR A 46 -12.68 -12.45 12.38
CA THR A 46 -11.76 -12.70 11.27
C THR A 46 -12.51 -13.26 10.05
N PHE A 47 -13.38 -14.25 10.26
CA PHE A 47 -14.17 -14.85 9.20
C PHE A 47 -15.19 -13.87 8.60
N ALA A 48 -15.88 -13.08 9.43
CA ALA A 48 -16.83 -12.08 8.98
C ALA A 48 -16.15 -10.99 8.13
N ASN A 49 -14.99 -10.49 8.59
CA ASN A 49 -14.18 -9.54 7.83
C ASN A 49 -13.74 -10.12 6.49
N PHE A 50 -13.23 -11.35 6.48
CA PHE A 50 -12.81 -12.02 5.26
C PHE A 50 -13.98 -12.18 4.28
N SER A 51 -15.13 -12.67 4.72
CA SER A 51 -16.30 -12.85 3.86
C SER A 51 -16.80 -11.53 3.28
N GLY A 52 -16.83 -10.45 4.08
CA GLY A 52 -17.19 -9.12 3.60
C GLY A 52 -16.23 -8.60 2.53
N VAL A 53 -14.93 -8.74 2.76
CA VAL A 53 -13.89 -8.35 1.80
C VAL A 53 -13.99 -9.16 0.50
N MET A 54 -14.20 -10.48 0.59
CA MET A 54 -14.36 -11.33 -0.59
C MET A 54 -15.57 -10.92 -1.44
N ASN A 55 -16.71 -10.65 -0.82
CA ASN A 55 -17.92 -10.25 -1.54
C ASN A 55 -17.72 -8.94 -2.31
N GLU A 56 -17.10 -7.93 -1.68
CA GLU A 56 -16.79 -6.68 -2.36
C GLU A 56 -15.70 -6.85 -3.42
N PHE A 57 -14.71 -7.71 -3.19
CA PHE A 57 -13.66 -7.99 -4.17
C PHE A 57 -14.22 -8.68 -5.42
N GLU A 58 -15.13 -9.63 -5.26
CA GLU A 58 -15.84 -10.29 -6.36
C GLU A 58 -16.67 -9.31 -7.20
N SER A 59 -17.12 -8.20 -6.59
CA SER A 59 -17.83 -7.13 -7.32
C SER A 59 -16.93 -6.45 -8.36
N ILE A 60 -15.61 -6.52 -8.22
CA ILE A 60 -14.62 -6.02 -9.17
C ILE A 60 -14.22 -7.12 -10.15
N LYS A 61 -15.09 -7.41 -11.12
CA LYS A 61 -14.95 -8.56 -12.06
C LYS A 61 -13.57 -8.73 -12.71
N ASN A 62 -12.83 -7.65 -12.95
CA ASN A 62 -11.49 -7.73 -13.55
C ASN A 62 -10.43 -8.17 -12.54
N TRP A 63 -10.47 -7.63 -11.32
CA TRP A 63 -9.52 -7.97 -10.27
C TRP A 63 -9.72 -9.41 -9.79
N SER A 64 -10.95 -9.83 -9.54
CA SER A 64 -11.23 -11.21 -9.09
C SER A 64 -10.84 -12.29 -10.09
N ARG A 65 -10.74 -11.95 -11.38
CA ARG A 65 -10.24 -12.86 -12.43
C ARG A 65 -8.72 -12.93 -12.51
N LEU A 66 -8.03 -11.85 -12.16
CA LEU A 66 -6.59 -11.68 -12.40
C LEU A 66 -5.76 -11.79 -11.11
N CYS A 67 -6.42 -11.76 -9.96
CA CYS A 67 -5.78 -11.65 -8.67
C CYS A 67 -6.40 -12.64 -7.67
N ASN A 68 -5.53 -13.24 -6.87
CA ASN A 68 -5.91 -14.01 -5.71
C ASN A 68 -5.76 -13.15 -4.47
N ILE A 69 -6.79 -13.13 -3.63
CA ILE A 69 -6.78 -12.47 -2.34
C ILE A 69 -6.71 -13.53 -1.24
N SER A 70 -5.86 -13.28 -0.25
CA SER A 70 -5.65 -14.17 0.88
C SER A 70 -5.50 -13.36 2.15
N GLN A 71 -5.94 -13.91 3.27
CA GLN A 71 -5.76 -13.29 4.57
C GLN A 71 -4.47 -13.79 5.21
N THR A 72 -3.64 -12.87 5.68
CA THR A 72 -2.34 -13.15 6.32
C THR A 72 -2.33 -12.83 7.81
N GLY A 73 -3.33 -12.09 8.29
CA GLY A 73 -3.56 -11.78 9.70
C GLY A 73 -5.00 -11.32 9.93
N HIS A 74 -5.36 -10.95 11.16
CA HIS A 74 -6.73 -10.55 11.48
C HIS A 74 -7.26 -9.39 10.62
N THR A 75 -6.38 -8.46 10.25
CA THR A 75 -6.72 -7.27 9.47
C THR A 75 -5.94 -7.15 8.17
N ASP A 76 -5.11 -8.14 7.83
CA ASP A 76 -4.10 -8.02 6.78
C ASP A 76 -4.43 -8.94 5.61
N PHE A 77 -4.57 -8.36 4.44
CA PHE A 77 -4.93 -9.05 3.21
C PHE A 77 -3.82 -8.88 2.19
N ASN A 78 -3.42 -10.00 1.59
CA ASN A 78 -2.44 -10.04 0.51
C ASN A 78 -3.17 -10.32 -0.80
N ILE A 79 -3.01 -9.42 -1.76
CA ILE A 79 -3.57 -9.50 -3.11
C ILE A 79 -2.42 -9.75 -4.07
N VAL A 80 -2.45 -10.91 -4.73
CA VAL A 80 -1.41 -11.32 -5.68
C VAL A 80 -2.03 -11.43 -7.06
N CYS A 81 -1.58 -10.59 -7.98
CA CYS A 81 -2.07 -10.49 -9.36
C CYS A 81 -1.04 -10.96 -10.37
N ILE A 82 -1.50 -11.71 -11.37
CA ILE A 82 -0.70 -12.09 -12.55
C ILE A 82 -1.41 -11.56 -13.80
N ILE A 83 -0.81 -10.58 -14.46
CA ILE A 83 -1.42 -9.89 -15.61
C ILE A 83 -0.76 -10.39 -16.90
N ILE A 84 -1.53 -11.11 -17.72
CA ILE A 84 -1.02 -11.74 -18.94
C ILE A 84 -1.60 -11.05 -20.18
N GLY A 85 -0.71 -10.70 -21.12
CA GLY A 85 -1.05 -10.13 -22.41
C GLY A 85 -1.86 -8.84 -22.31
N ASN A 86 -3.00 -8.77 -23.03
CA ASN A 86 -3.84 -7.56 -23.09
C ASN A 86 -4.75 -7.35 -21.87
N SER A 87 -4.59 -8.13 -20.81
CA SER A 87 -5.33 -7.92 -19.56
C SER A 87 -4.81 -6.68 -18.83
N SER A 88 -5.67 -6.04 -18.03
CA SER A 88 -5.26 -4.89 -17.25
C SER A 88 -6.05 -4.73 -15.97
N ILE A 89 -5.40 -4.18 -14.95
CA ILE A 89 -6.03 -3.71 -13.71
C ILE A 89 -5.87 -2.20 -13.58
N LYS A 90 -6.81 -1.56 -12.90
CA LYS A 90 -6.80 -0.11 -12.65
C LYS A 90 -6.79 0.18 -11.16
N LEU A 91 -5.91 1.06 -10.70
CA LEU A 91 -5.85 1.46 -9.30
C LEU A 91 -7.13 2.20 -8.86
N SER A 92 -7.84 2.88 -9.76
CA SER A 92 -9.12 3.52 -9.45
C SER A 92 -10.21 2.52 -9.07
N GLU A 93 -10.22 1.33 -9.67
CA GLU A 93 -11.13 0.25 -9.29
C GLU A 93 -10.79 -0.26 -7.88
N PHE A 94 -9.49 -0.35 -7.56
CA PHE A 94 -9.03 -0.72 -6.23
C PHE A 94 -9.43 0.31 -5.16
N ARG A 95 -9.27 1.63 -5.44
CA ARG A 95 -9.71 2.71 -4.55
C ARG A 95 -11.19 2.58 -4.21
N ASN A 96 -12.04 2.42 -5.24
CA ASN A 96 -13.48 2.25 -5.06
C ASN A 96 -13.84 1.01 -4.21
N PHE A 97 -13.02 -0.03 -4.29
CA PHE A 97 -13.16 -1.20 -3.44
C PHE A 97 -12.76 -0.91 -2.01
N THR A 98 -11.58 -0.35 -1.78
CA THR A 98 -11.10 -0.05 -0.42
C THR A 98 -11.99 0.95 0.30
N ASP A 99 -12.66 1.85 -0.40
CA ASP A 99 -13.58 2.84 0.19
C ASP A 99 -14.79 2.19 0.90
N LYS A 100 -15.16 0.97 0.50
CA LYS A 100 -16.29 0.23 1.09
C LYS A 100 -15.90 -0.70 2.24
N ILE A 101 -14.60 -0.87 2.45
CA ILE A 101 -14.05 -1.80 3.45
C ILE A 101 -13.84 -1.08 4.80
N SER A 102 -13.98 -1.81 5.91
CA SER A 102 -13.72 -1.31 7.27
C SER A 102 -12.34 -0.66 7.41
N SER A 103 -12.24 0.40 8.22
CA SER A 103 -11.06 1.27 8.37
C SER A 103 -9.82 0.59 8.95
N ASN A 104 -9.95 -0.55 9.62
CA ASN A 104 -8.85 -1.28 10.24
C ASN A 104 -8.14 -2.27 9.31
N ILE A 105 -8.66 -2.49 8.11
CA ILE A 105 -8.11 -3.47 7.16
C ILE A 105 -6.92 -2.86 6.42
N ARG A 106 -5.91 -3.69 6.12
CA ARG A 106 -4.69 -3.34 5.39
C ARG A 106 -4.48 -4.28 4.22
N PHE A 107 -4.03 -3.73 3.10
CA PHE A 107 -3.77 -4.46 1.87
C PHE A 107 -2.31 -4.38 1.47
N ASP A 108 -1.76 -5.55 1.17
CA ASP A 108 -0.49 -5.73 0.48
C ASP A 108 -0.79 -6.17 -0.95
N LEU A 109 -0.34 -5.39 -1.93
CA LEU A 109 -0.58 -5.66 -3.34
C LEU A 109 0.72 -6.08 -4.03
N SER A 110 0.71 -7.26 -4.64
CA SER A 110 1.77 -7.79 -5.47
C SER A 110 1.27 -8.02 -6.88
N VAL A 111 1.89 -7.40 -7.87
CA VAL A 111 1.52 -7.51 -9.28
C VAL A 111 2.74 -7.93 -10.08
N THR A 112 2.61 -9.05 -10.81
CA THR A 112 3.59 -9.48 -11.81
C THR A 112 2.93 -9.52 -13.17
N CYS A 113 3.62 -9.06 -14.20
CA CYS A 113 3.11 -9.05 -15.56
C CYS A 113 3.90 -9.97 -16.49
N GLU A 114 3.19 -10.67 -17.36
CA GLU A 114 3.73 -11.36 -18.54
C GLU A 114 3.23 -10.62 -19.77
N ASP A 115 3.91 -9.51 -20.11
CA ASP A 115 3.47 -8.52 -21.10
C ASP A 115 2.17 -7.78 -20.72
N GLY A 116 1.76 -7.83 -19.46
CA GLY A 116 0.59 -7.12 -18.93
C GLY A 116 0.72 -5.59 -18.85
N ILE A 117 -0.42 -4.91 -18.78
CA ILE A 117 -0.50 -3.46 -18.56
C ILE A 117 -1.27 -3.18 -17.26
N ILE A 118 -0.78 -2.22 -16.46
CA ILE A 118 -1.51 -1.71 -15.30
C ILE A 118 -1.72 -0.21 -15.42
N HIS A 119 -2.88 0.27 -14.97
CA HIS A 119 -3.21 1.70 -14.92
C HIS A 119 -3.01 2.21 -13.50
N PHE A 120 -1.79 2.64 -13.22
CA PHE A 120 -1.31 2.99 -11.89
C PHE A 120 -0.84 4.45 -11.90
N PRO A 121 -1.74 5.41 -11.66
CA PRO A 121 -1.39 6.81 -11.59
C PRO A 121 -0.52 7.11 -10.37
N TRP A 122 0.50 7.93 -10.56
CA TRP A 122 1.29 8.51 -9.48
C TRP A 122 0.43 9.52 -8.71
N PRO A 123 0.40 9.50 -7.36
CA PRO A 123 1.38 8.92 -6.44
C PRO A 123 1.09 7.51 -5.90
N PHE A 124 0.29 6.72 -6.62
CA PHE A 124 -0.15 5.38 -6.21
C PHE A 124 -1.00 5.33 -4.94
N ARG A 125 -1.45 6.48 -4.43
CA ARG A 125 -2.26 6.55 -3.21
C ARG A 125 -3.56 5.78 -3.37
N ALA A 126 -3.86 4.94 -2.40
CA ALA A 126 -5.16 4.33 -2.15
C ALA A 126 -5.29 4.16 -0.64
N ASP A 127 -6.51 4.31 -0.12
CA ASP A 127 -6.75 4.06 1.30
C ASP A 127 -6.44 2.59 1.62
N LYS A 128 -5.95 2.32 2.83
CA LYS A 128 -5.61 0.97 3.33
C LYS A 128 -4.49 0.23 2.57
N LEU A 129 -3.88 0.82 1.54
CA LEU A 129 -2.81 0.20 0.75
C LEU A 129 -1.44 0.40 1.42
N HIS A 130 -0.94 -0.65 2.07
CA HIS A 130 0.30 -0.59 2.84
C HIS A 130 1.54 -0.96 2.03
N ARG A 131 1.44 -1.98 1.18
CA ARG A 131 2.56 -2.44 0.36
C ARG A 131 2.19 -2.52 -1.10
N ILE A 132 3.12 -2.11 -1.95
CA ILE A 132 3.02 -2.23 -3.39
C ILE A 132 4.30 -2.91 -3.88
N TYR A 133 4.16 -4.07 -4.50
CA TYR A 133 5.20 -4.73 -5.27
C TYR A 133 4.75 -4.87 -6.72
N ILE A 134 5.47 -4.28 -7.67
CA ILE A 134 5.15 -4.36 -9.10
C ILE A 134 6.38 -4.87 -9.84
N LYS A 135 6.22 -5.92 -10.63
CA LYS A 135 7.31 -6.57 -11.34
C LYS A 135 6.99 -6.84 -12.82
N ASP A 136 7.94 -6.53 -13.70
CA ASP A 136 7.92 -6.86 -15.14
C ASP A 136 6.68 -6.28 -15.87
N CYS A 137 6.14 -5.15 -15.38
CA CYS A 137 4.88 -4.54 -15.86
C CYS A 137 5.08 -3.28 -16.69
N ARG A 138 4.09 -3.02 -17.57
CA ARG A 138 3.93 -1.73 -18.25
C ARG A 138 2.89 -0.86 -17.54
N ILE A 139 3.28 0.33 -17.10
CA ILE A 139 2.36 1.27 -16.42
C ILE A 139 1.82 2.30 -17.42
N LYS A 140 0.50 2.38 -17.56
CA LYS A 140 -0.21 3.46 -18.27
C LYS A 140 -0.87 4.42 -17.31
N ASP A 141 -1.30 5.57 -17.83
CA ASP A 141 -2.05 6.61 -17.12
C ASP A 141 -1.29 7.17 -15.89
N TYR A 142 0.05 7.09 -15.90
CA TYR A 142 0.89 7.48 -14.75
C TYR A 142 0.65 8.92 -14.28
N ARG A 143 0.24 9.83 -15.17
CA ARG A 143 0.07 11.26 -14.88
C ARG A 143 -1.38 11.71 -14.68
N THR A 144 -2.36 10.81 -14.76
CA THR A 144 -3.78 11.23 -14.71
C THR A 144 -4.18 11.89 -13.38
N ASP A 145 -3.43 11.61 -12.30
CA ASP A 145 -3.69 12.15 -10.97
C ASP A 145 -2.95 13.47 -10.66
N TYR A 146 -2.09 13.98 -11.56
CA TYR A 146 -1.24 15.15 -11.26
C TYR A 146 -2.01 16.41 -10.87
N LYS A 147 -3.21 16.56 -11.43
CA LYS A 147 -4.12 17.70 -11.18
C LYS A 147 -5.39 17.27 -10.46
N ASN A 148 -5.44 16.06 -9.92
CA ASN A 148 -6.60 15.55 -9.21
C ASN A 148 -6.58 16.08 -7.77
N PRO A 149 -7.43 17.06 -7.39
CA PRO A 149 -7.40 17.63 -6.04
C PRO A 149 -7.79 16.61 -4.97
N LEU A 150 -8.50 15.54 -5.33
CA LEU A 150 -8.91 14.49 -4.41
C LEU A 150 -7.72 13.66 -3.92
N ILE A 151 -6.59 13.65 -4.62
CA ILE A 151 -5.42 12.84 -4.25
C ILE A 151 -4.77 13.30 -2.95
N ASP A 152 -4.81 14.58 -2.63
CA ASP A 152 -4.35 15.08 -1.32
C ASP A 152 -5.29 14.68 -0.18
N SER A 153 -6.56 14.34 -0.48
CA SER A 153 -7.53 13.86 0.51
C SER A 153 -7.45 12.35 0.76
N ILE A 154 -6.81 11.59 -0.13
CA ILE A 154 -6.59 10.15 0.08
C ILE A 154 -5.47 9.96 1.11
N PRO A 155 -5.70 9.21 2.20
CA PRO A 155 -4.69 8.92 3.20
C PRO A 155 -3.43 8.28 2.60
N ASP A 156 -2.26 8.80 2.98
CA ASP A 156 -0.98 8.20 2.61
C ASP A 156 -0.64 7.03 3.54
N THR A 157 -1.12 5.84 3.17
CA THR A 157 -0.94 4.61 3.96
C THR A 157 0.22 3.74 3.47
N ILE A 158 0.85 4.10 2.35
CA ILE A 158 1.91 3.30 1.74
C ILE A 158 3.15 3.32 2.63
N LYS A 159 3.59 2.14 3.03
CA LYS A 159 4.78 1.90 3.86
C LYS A 159 5.93 1.31 3.06
N TYR A 160 5.63 0.51 2.05
CA TYR A 160 6.65 -0.14 1.21
C TYR A 160 6.22 -0.04 -0.25
N LEU A 161 7.07 0.60 -1.06
CA LEU A 161 6.90 0.67 -2.51
C LEU A 161 8.11 0.02 -3.17
N GLN A 162 7.89 -1.08 -3.88
CA GLN A 162 8.94 -1.74 -4.65
C GLN A 162 8.48 -1.98 -6.08
N MET A 163 9.30 -1.55 -7.03
CA MET A 163 9.05 -1.69 -8.46
C MET A 163 10.30 -2.27 -9.13
N GLU A 164 10.15 -3.33 -9.92
CA GLU A 164 11.26 -4.01 -10.59
C GLU A 164 10.94 -4.23 -12.07
N ASN A 165 11.84 -3.81 -12.96
CA ASN A 165 11.70 -3.95 -14.41
C ASN A 165 10.36 -3.38 -14.94
N VAL A 166 10.04 -2.16 -14.52
CA VAL A 166 8.78 -1.51 -14.89
C VAL A 166 9.00 -0.48 -15.99
N THR A 167 8.25 -0.59 -17.08
CA THR A 167 8.21 0.40 -18.16
C THR A 167 7.02 1.33 -17.98
N THR A 168 7.28 2.60 -17.69
CA THR A 168 6.23 3.64 -17.61
C THR A 168 5.96 4.19 -18.99
N ILE A 169 4.72 4.10 -19.44
CA ILE A 169 4.25 4.57 -20.73
C ILE A 169 3.57 5.92 -20.54
N LEU A 170 4.16 6.96 -21.10
CA LEU A 170 3.64 8.33 -21.02
C LEU A 170 3.08 8.76 -22.38
N ARG A 171 1.79 9.10 -22.43
CA ARG A 171 1.26 9.80 -23.60
C ARG A 171 1.77 11.24 -23.60
N ILE A 172 2.20 11.73 -24.76
CA ILE A 172 2.69 13.11 -24.90
C ILE A 172 1.60 14.11 -24.52
N LYS A 173 0.36 13.87 -24.95
CA LYS A 173 -0.79 14.71 -24.58
C LYS A 173 -0.96 14.81 -23.06
N GLU A 174 -0.96 13.68 -22.36
CA GLU A 174 -1.11 13.67 -20.89
C GLU A 174 0.08 14.33 -20.20
N THR A 175 1.28 14.16 -20.74
CA THR A 175 2.50 14.84 -20.27
C THR A 175 2.36 16.35 -20.41
N TYR A 176 1.90 16.84 -21.56
CA TYR A 176 1.65 18.25 -21.79
C TYR A 176 0.54 18.80 -20.89
N ASP A 177 -0.59 18.09 -20.81
CA ASP A 177 -1.75 18.50 -20.02
C ASP A 177 -1.45 18.45 -18.51
N SER A 178 -0.46 17.65 -18.07
CA SER A 178 0.01 17.60 -16.68
C SER A 178 0.88 18.79 -16.26
N ILE A 179 1.33 19.64 -17.21
CA ILE A 179 2.19 20.77 -16.89
C ILE A 179 1.44 21.75 -15.99
N PRO A 180 1.96 22.05 -14.78
CA PRO A 180 1.33 23.00 -13.89
C PRO A 180 1.25 24.36 -14.56
N LYS A 181 0.10 24.99 -14.42
CA LYS A 181 -0.09 26.40 -14.78
C LYS A 181 -0.09 27.20 -13.48
N ALA A 182 0.17 28.50 -13.56
CA ALA A 182 0.23 29.37 -12.38
C ALA A 182 -1.03 29.29 -11.50
N ASP A 183 -2.18 29.02 -12.10
CA ASP A 183 -3.50 28.90 -11.48
C ASP A 183 -3.89 27.46 -11.08
N SER A 184 -3.08 26.45 -11.42
CA SER A 184 -3.36 25.03 -11.14
C SER A 184 -2.06 24.30 -10.74
N PRO A 185 -1.62 24.49 -9.48
CA PRO A 185 -0.41 23.86 -8.97
C PRO A 185 -0.58 22.35 -8.83
N ILE A 186 0.53 21.61 -8.92
CA ILE A 186 0.55 20.17 -8.62
C ILE A 186 0.19 19.95 -7.14
N THR A 187 -0.52 18.86 -6.85
CA THR A 187 -0.88 18.49 -5.47
C THR A 187 0.36 18.04 -4.70
N ARG A 188 0.37 18.21 -3.36
CA ARG A 188 1.55 17.84 -2.55
C ARG A 188 1.85 16.35 -2.73
N ALA A 189 0.81 15.53 -2.70
CA ALA A 189 0.90 14.10 -2.87
C ALA A 189 1.52 13.71 -4.22
N THR A 190 1.17 14.40 -5.32
CA THR A 190 1.80 14.15 -6.62
C THR A 190 3.26 14.58 -6.63
N GLU A 191 3.61 15.67 -5.97
CA GLU A 191 5.00 16.11 -5.94
C GLU A 191 5.87 15.17 -5.10
N CYS A 192 5.40 14.81 -3.90
CA CYS A 192 6.18 14.09 -2.91
C CYS A 192 5.95 12.57 -2.90
N GLY A 193 4.91 12.05 -3.53
CA GLY A 193 4.63 10.61 -3.49
C GLY A 193 4.20 10.11 -2.10
N PRO A 194 4.62 8.88 -1.71
CA PRO A 194 4.33 8.30 -0.41
C PRO A 194 5.36 8.78 0.64
N GLU A 195 5.08 9.91 1.27
CA GLU A 195 5.91 10.54 2.32
C GLU A 195 5.99 9.67 3.58
N ASN A 196 4.96 8.84 3.81
CA ASN A 196 4.88 7.93 4.94
C ASN A 196 5.64 6.60 4.75
N ALA A 197 6.32 6.41 3.61
CA ALA A 197 7.02 5.17 3.29
C ALA A 197 8.27 4.95 4.17
N PHE A 198 8.48 3.71 4.59
CA PHE A 198 9.73 3.23 5.17
C PHE A 198 10.74 2.83 4.10
N SER A 199 10.24 2.29 2.98
CA SER A 199 11.07 1.82 1.88
C SER A 199 10.47 2.19 0.54
N ILE A 200 11.30 2.79 -0.31
CA ILE A 200 11.00 3.06 -1.72
C ILE A 200 12.15 2.48 -2.55
N ILE A 201 11.86 1.43 -3.31
CA ILE A 201 12.81 0.74 -4.18
C ILE A 201 12.25 0.73 -5.60
N ARG A 202 13.01 1.23 -6.56
CA ARG A 202 12.66 1.17 -7.99
C ARG A 202 13.88 0.70 -8.75
N ARG A 203 13.82 -0.47 -9.38
CA ARG A 203 14.93 -1.07 -10.12
C ARG A 203 14.55 -1.35 -11.56
N GLY A 204 15.49 -1.15 -12.48
CA GLY A 204 15.26 -1.41 -13.90
C GLY A 204 14.08 -0.61 -14.46
N LYS A 205 13.84 0.61 -13.96
CA LYS A 205 12.75 1.45 -14.46
C LYS A 205 13.08 1.94 -15.87
N GLU A 206 12.12 1.81 -16.77
CA GLU A 206 12.13 2.42 -18.09
C GLU A 206 10.99 3.44 -18.21
N VAL A 207 11.16 4.45 -19.07
CA VAL A 207 10.09 5.37 -19.46
C VAL A 207 10.06 5.43 -20.98
N ILE A 208 8.89 5.20 -21.57
CA ILE A 208 8.65 5.35 -23.00
C ILE A 208 7.55 6.38 -23.24
N PHE A 209 7.63 7.08 -24.37
CA PHE A 209 6.60 8.03 -24.80
C PHE A 209 5.79 7.44 -25.95
N GLU A 210 4.47 7.59 -25.90
CA GLU A 210 3.52 7.22 -26.96
C GLU A 210 2.89 8.48 -27.60
N ASP A 211 2.33 8.33 -28.80
CA ASP A 211 1.52 9.33 -29.52
C ASP A 211 2.26 10.58 -30.06
N PHE A 212 3.44 10.38 -30.66
CA PHE A 212 4.23 11.46 -31.32
C PHE A 212 3.54 12.09 -32.54
N HIS A 213 2.57 11.43 -33.17
CA HIS A 213 2.03 11.87 -34.46
C HIS A 213 1.31 13.23 -34.44
N ASN A 214 0.86 13.68 -33.26
CA ASN A 214 0.03 14.88 -33.12
C ASN A 214 0.76 16.09 -32.51
N TYR A 215 2.05 15.97 -32.20
CA TYR A 215 2.81 17.01 -31.52
C TYR A 215 4.12 17.28 -32.24
N GLN A 216 4.42 18.55 -32.53
CA GLN A 216 5.75 18.89 -32.99
C GLN A 216 6.74 18.68 -31.85
N LEU A 217 7.87 18.02 -32.14
CA LEU A 217 8.93 17.77 -31.16
C LEU A 217 9.42 19.06 -30.49
N TYR A 218 9.33 20.20 -31.19
CA TYR A 218 9.66 21.52 -30.66
C TYR A 218 8.70 21.98 -29.55
N ASP A 219 7.39 21.80 -29.74
CA ASP A 219 6.39 22.15 -28.73
C ASP A 219 6.55 21.26 -27.49
N PHE A 220 6.83 19.97 -27.70
CA PHE A 220 7.11 19.03 -26.62
C PHE A 220 8.38 19.39 -25.85
N SER A 221 9.46 19.75 -26.55
CA SER A 221 10.71 20.19 -25.90
C SER A 221 10.49 21.46 -25.08
N THR A 222 9.74 22.44 -25.63
CA THR A 222 9.41 23.68 -24.92
C THR A 222 8.55 23.40 -23.69
N ALA A 223 7.59 22.50 -23.82
CA ALA A 223 6.72 22.06 -22.75
C ALA A 223 7.49 21.38 -21.61
N LEU A 224 8.48 20.52 -21.92
CA LEU A 224 9.36 19.93 -20.91
C LEU A 224 10.22 21.00 -20.20
N THR A 225 10.82 21.93 -20.94
CA THR A 225 11.58 23.03 -20.33
C THR A 225 10.71 23.87 -19.39
N ASN A 226 9.48 24.19 -19.81
CA ASN A 226 8.53 24.92 -18.98
C ASN A 226 8.14 24.10 -17.74
N PHE A 227 7.91 22.79 -17.90
CA PHE A 227 7.64 21.89 -16.78
C PHE A 227 8.74 21.96 -15.73
N ASP A 228 10.01 21.85 -16.15
CA ASP A 228 11.15 21.91 -15.24
C ASP A 228 11.25 23.25 -14.52
N GLN A 229 11.02 24.36 -15.24
CA GLN A 229 10.99 25.70 -14.64
C GLN A 229 9.87 25.83 -13.60
N TYR A 230 8.64 25.43 -13.94
CA TYR A 230 7.51 25.52 -13.02
C TYR A 230 7.68 24.61 -11.81
N PHE A 231 8.19 23.40 -12.02
CA PHE A 231 8.44 22.46 -10.93
C PHE A 231 9.48 23.02 -9.96
N ASN A 232 10.54 23.65 -10.47
CA ASN A 232 11.55 24.30 -9.63
C ASN A 232 11.00 25.50 -8.84
N ILE A 233 10.04 26.25 -9.39
CA ILE A 233 9.40 27.39 -8.71
C ILE A 233 8.44 26.92 -7.61
N GLN A 234 7.70 25.82 -7.84
CA GLN A 234 6.69 25.33 -6.91
C GLN A 234 7.20 24.29 -5.92
N LYS A 235 8.53 24.09 -5.87
CA LYS A 235 9.17 23.04 -5.11
C LYS A 235 8.78 23.07 -3.63
N ARG A 236 8.09 22.02 -3.20
CA ARG A 236 7.70 21.80 -1.80
C ARG A 236 8.78 20.99 -1.10
N THR A 237 8.92 21.23 0.19
CA THR A 237 9.69 20.32 1.05
C THR A 237 8.86 19.08 1.32
N CYS A 238 9.32 17.94 0.80
CA CYS A 238 8.79 16.62 1.11
C CYS A 238 9.40 16.10 2.42
N LEU A 239 8.57 15.51 3.29
CA LEU A 239 8.92 15.12 4.65
C LEU A 239 8.83 13.61 4.78
N TYR A 240 9.97 12.93 4.65
CA TYR A 240 10.05 11.48 4.71
C TYR A 240 10.55 10.99 6.07
N ASN A 241 9.84 11.35 7.14
CA ASN A 241 10.28 11.13 8.52
C ASN A 241 10.55 9.65 8.90
N ASN A 242 10.05 8.70 8.10
CA ASN A 242 10.14 7.27 8.37
C ASN A 242 11.02 6.52 7.36
N LEU A 243 11.59 7.21 6.37
CA LEU A 243 12.26 6.56 5.25
C LEU A 243 13.63 6.04 5.68
N ASP A 244 13.79 4.72 5.61
CA ASP A 244 15.03 4.02 5.92
C ASP A 244 15.77 3.62 4.64
N VAL A 245 15.01 3.19 3.62
CA VAL A 245 15.57 2.73 2.34
C VAL A 245 15.01 3.54 1.18
N PHE A 246 15.90 4.19 0.44
CA PHE A 246 15.57 4.87 -0.81
C PHE A 246 16.53 4.41 -1.92
N GLU A 247 16.01 3.69 -2.90
CA GLU A 247 16.78 3.19 -4.04
C GLU A 247 16.02 3.45 -5.33
N ILE A 248 16.67 4.11 -6.28
CA ILE A 248 16.16 4.29 -7.64
C ILE A 248 17.27 3.95 -8.62
N SER A 249 17.03 2.95 -9.46
CA SER A 249 17.83 2.62 -10.64
C SER A 249 16.92 2.45 -11.86
N GLY A 250 17.34 3.02 -12.97
CA GLY A 250 16.57 2.99 -14.19
C GLY A 250 17.34 3.53 -15.38
N MET A 251 16.79 3.28 -16.55
CA MET A 251 17.25 3.84 -17.82
C MET A 251 16.08 4.61 -18.39
N VAL A 252 16.26 5.91 -18.63
CA VAL A 252 15.31 6.63 -19.46
C VAL A 252 15.77 6.41 -20.90
N ASP A 253 15.11 5.53 -21.63
CA ASP A 253 15.34 5.47 -23.07
C ASP A 253 14.48 6.52 -23.75
N ILE A 254 15.17 7.44 -24.38
CA ILE A 254 14.58 8.31 -25.36
C ILE A 254 15.34 7.86 -26.64
N THR A 255 14.69 7.23 -27.66
CA THR A 255 15.25 6.81 -29.00
C THR A 255 14.79 7.59 -30.25
N ARG A 256 15.66 7.83 -31.29
CA ARG A 256 15.77 9.07 -32.17
C ARG A 256 14.77 9.19 -33.33
N ASN A 257 13.51 8.80 -33.20
CA ASN A 257 12.35 9.51 -32.63
C ASN A 257 12.44 10.22 -31.23
N THR A 258 13.62 10.72 -30.83
CA THR A 258 14.11 11.01 -29.46
C THR A 258 14.74 12.35 -29.36
N ILE A 259 14.49 12.95 -28.20
CA ILE A 259 15.35 13.95 -27.59
C ILE A 259 16.16 13.30 -26.44
N ASN A 260 17.46 13.15 -26.67
CA ASN A 260 18.55 12.57 -25.89
C ASN A 260 18.22 11.85 -24.57
N LYS A 261 18.60 10.57 -24.47
CA LYS A 261 18.73 9.75 -23.25
C LYS A 261 19.17 10.59 -22.03
N ILE A 262 18.21 11.01 -21.20
CA ILE A 262 18.48 11.67 -19.91
C ILE A 262 18.51 10.58 -18.85
N VAL A 263 19.70 10.08 -18.51
CA VAL A 263 19.84 9.24 -17.32
C VAL A 263 19.68 10.13 -16.11
N TYR A 264 18.47 10.18 -15.55
CA TYR A 264 18.25 10.70 -14.21
C TYR A 264 18.78 9.68 -13.21
N THR A 265 20.00 9.90 -12.72
CA THR A 265 20.30 9.56 -11.34
C THR A 265 19.64 10.62 -10.48
N ASP A 266 18.40 10.38 -10.05
CA ASP A 266 17.79 11.13 -8.95
C ASP A 266 18.61 10.81 -7.69
N VAL A 267 19.72 11.52 -7.51
CA VAL A 267 20.26 11.71 -6.17
C VAL A 267 19.31 12.69 -5.54
N ALA A 268 18.62 12.25 -4.49
CA ALA A 268 17.52 12.99 -3.92
C ALA A 268 18.04 14.24 -3.17
N GLU A 269 18.37 15.29 -3.92
CA GLU A 269 19.01 16.52 -3.44
C GLU A 269 18.16 17.32 -2.45
N ASN A 270 16.96 16.83 -2.11
CA ASN A 270 16.00 17.52 -1.24
C ASN A 270 15.33 16.58 -0.21
N LEU A 271 15.88 15.38 -0.01
CA LEU A 271 15.47 14.56 1.12
C LEU A 271 15.99 15.20 2.41
N LYS A 272 15.06 15.76 3.20
CA LYS A 272 15.27 15.86 4.64
C LYS A 272 14.80 14.54 5.23
N ILE A 273 15.77 13.70 5.58
CA ILE A 273 15.61 12.54 6.46
C ILE A 273 15.64 13.05 7.89
#